data_AF-A0A023ENQ0-F1
#
_entry.id   AF-A0A023ENQ0-F1
#
_cell.length_a   1.000
_cell.length_b   1.000
_cell.length_c   1.000
_cell.angle_alpha   90.00
_cell.angle_beta   90.00
_cell.angle_gamma   90.00
#
_symmetry.space_group_name_H-M   'P 1'
#
loop_
_entity.id
_entity.type
_entity.pdbx_description
1 polymer ?
#
loop_
_entity_poly.entity_id
_entity_poly.type
_entity_poly.pdbx_seq_one_letter_code
_entity_poly.pdbx_strand_id
1 'polypeptide(L)'
;MPMKKDELMHRLRAVNDRYLYLLEAFQIPSKNTDDIVCSDFLLDDGPGAVSRPFPKVTEDAAAQREARLEVMQNKISSKYLHRKRKQPLEGKAARKQLLKKKNVVKSLRKAQQIEQQVHKFQEEKESKPDTQKMSKKSSDATFNTMGKIVFSKIQFDENDVSRKGTETDAKKLLRKVLNERKELNELKLSGETEKYAEVKNKKAWERATAKTMGHKVKDDLGLLSKKIHKRKKQIAKSKQEWAQRKEKLEHTKNAKQKKRAENIKERVDKKKNKKMQKLAKKGRIIPD
;
A
#
# COMPACT_ATOMS: atom_id res chain seq x y z
N MET A 1 13.16 2.92 66.93
CA MET A 1 12.25 1.80 67.23
C MET A 1 11.68 1.27 65.93
N PRO A 2 11.70 -0.05 65.69
CA PRO A 2 11.11 -0.63 64.49
C PRO A 2 9.58 -0.46 64.55
N MET A 3 9.03 0.25 63.56
CA MET A 3 7.57 0.42 63.42
C MET A 3 6.92 -0.96 63.25
N LYS A 4 5.81 -1.21 63.93
CA LYS A 4 5.04 -2.45 63.72
C LYS A 4 4.57 -2.50 62.27
N LYS A 5 4.59 -3.68 61.66
CA LYS A 5 4.22 -3.90 60.25
C LYS A 5 2.84 -3.31 59.93
N ASP A 6 1.90 -3.42 60.86
CA ASP A 6 0.54 -2.93 60.67
C ASP A 6 0.47 -1.40 60.62
N GLU A 7 1.25 -0.71 61.46
CA GLU A 7 1.35 0.75 61.45
C GLU A 7 2.01 1.25 60.15
N LEU A 8 3.02 0.52 59.65
CA LEU A 8 3.66 0.83 58.37
C LEU A 8 2.67 0.68 57.21
N MET A 9 1.90 -0.42 57.19
CA MET A 9 0.86 -0.65 56.17
C MET A 9 -0.25 0.40 56.23
N HIS A 10 -0.65 0.81 57.43
CA HIS A 10 -1.65 1.85 57.61
C HIS A 10 -1.17 3.21 57.08
N ARG A 11 0.09 3.58 57.36
CA ARG A 11 0.70 4.79 56.79
C ARG A 11 0.84 4.73 55.27
N LEU A 12 1.25 3.59 54.73
CA LEU A 12 1.34 3.38 53.27
C LEU A 12 -0.02 3.53 52.58
N ARG A 13 -1.09 2.99 53.17
CA ARG A 13 -2.46 3.19 52.68
C ARG A 13 -2.85 4.66 52.71
N ALA A 14 -2.66 5.34 53.85
CA ALA A 14 -2.99 6.76 53.99
C ALA A 14 -2.22 7.66 52.99
N VAL A 15 -0.96 7.35 52.71
CA VAL A 15 -0.15 8.07 51.71
C VAL A 15 -0.66 7.79 50.29
N ASN A 16 -1.00 6.55 49.97
CA ASN A 16 -1.57 6.20 48.67
C ASN A 16 -2.93 6.87 48.45
N ASP A 17 -3.80 6.89 49.45
CA ASP A 17 -5.11 7.52 49.37
C ASP A 17 -4.99 9.03 49.13
N ARG A 18 -4.03 9.67 49.82
CA ARG A 18 -3.70 11.09 49.59
C ARG A 18 -3.17 11.33 48.18
N TYR A 19 -2.34 10.44 47.65
CA TYR A 19 -1.82 10.54 46.30
C TYR A 19 -2.92 10.40 45.25
N LEU A 20 -3.84 9.44 45.42
CA LEU A 20 -5.01 9.25 44.56
C LEU A 20 -5.94 10.47 44.58
N TYR A 21 -6.22 11.02 45.78
CA TYR A 21 -7.01 12.24 45.92
C TYR A 21 -6.39 13.42 45.16
N LEU A 22 -5.07 13.60 45.22
CA LEU A 22 -4.38 14.65 44.48
C LEU A 22 -4.44 14.41 42.96
N LEU A 23 -4.26 13.19 42.48
CA LEU A 23 -4.40 12.86 41.06
C LEU A 23 -5.80 13.17 40.52
N GLU A 24 -6.84 12.85 41.29
CA GLU A 24 -8.23 13.10 40.94
C GLU A 24 -8.56 14.60 40.97
N ALA A 25 -8.15 15.30 42.04
CA ALA A 25 -8.40 16.74 42.20
C ALA A 25 -7.76 17.59 41.10
N PHE A 26 -6.57 17.19 40.62
CA PHE A 26 -5.85 17.92 39.58
C PHE A 26 -6.14 17.44 38.15
N GLN A 27 -7.04 16.45 37.96
CA GLN A 27 -7.42 15.89 36.66
C GLN A 27 -6.23 15.68 35.70
N ILE A 28 -5.08 15.27 36.23
CA ILE A 28 -3.85 15.16 35.44
C ILE A 28 -4.09 14.05 34.40
N PRO A 29 -4.07 14.34 33.09
CA PRO A 29 -4.26 13.30 32.09
C PRO A 29 -3.15 12.27 32.26
N SER A 30 -3.52 11.05 32.63
CA SER A 30 -2.57 9.94 32.70
C SER A 30 -1.97 9.79 31.30
N LYS A 31 -0.65 9.92 31.18
CA LYS A 31 0.04 9.77 29.88
C LYS A 31 -0.12 8.36 29.26
N ASN A 32 -0.75 7.44 30.00
CA ASN A 32 -1.16 6.13 29.55
C ASN A 32 -2.69 6.03 29.54
N THR A 33 -3.35 6.79 28.66
CA THR A 33 -4.66 6.35 28.15
C THR A 33 -4.40 5.13 27.26
N ASP A 34 -4.32 3.96 27.87
CA ASP A 34 -4.63 2.68 27.22
C ASP A 34 -6.11 2.65 26.75
N ASP A 35 -6.87 3.69 27.05
CA ASP A 35 -8.22 4.01 26.56
C ASP A 35 -8.25 4.56 25.12
N ILE A 36 -7.37 4.05 24.24
CA ILE A 36 -7.80 3.97 22.84
C ILE A 36 -8.90 2.92 22.86
N VAL A 37 -10.14 3.39 23.02
CA VAL A 37 -11.40 2.64 22.92
C VAL A 37 -11.32 1.79 21.64
N CYS A 38 -10.79 0.58 21.76
CA CYS A 38 -10.54 -0.32 20.63
C CYS A 38 -11.86 -0.78 20.00
N SER A 39 -12.98 -0.63 20.72
CA SER A 39 -14.34 -0.83 20.22
C SER A 39 -14.72 0.17 19.13
N ASP A 40 -14.19 1.40 19.12
CA ASP A 40 -14.47 2.38 18.06
C ASP A 40 -13.78 2.03 16.72
N PHE A 41 -12.83 1.09 16.77
CA PHE A 41 -12.08 0.61 15.61
C PHE A 41 -12.53 -0.77 15.10
N LEU A 42 -13.41 -1.44 15.84
CA LEU A 42 -14.17 -2.60 15.38
C LEU A 42 -15.55 -2.09 14.96
N LEU A 43 -15.72 -1.82 13.65
CA LEU A 43 -17.06 -1.86 13.08
C LEU A 43 -17.60 -3.27 13.36
N ASP A 44 -18.67 -3.33 14.14
CA ASP A 44 -19.43 -4.54 14.38
C ASP A 44 -20.02 -4.94 13.03
N ASP A 45 -19.44 -5.96 12.40
CA ASP A 45 -20.05 -6.60 11.23
C ASP A 45 -21.23 -7.40 11.80
N GLY A 46 -22.35 -6.69 12.06
CA GLY A 46 -23.57 -7.32 12.55
C GLY A 46 -23.97 -8.50 11.65
N PRO A 47 -24.73 -9.48 12.17
CA PRO A 47 -25.05 -10.76 11.52
C PRO A 47 -25.98 -10.66 10.27
N GLY A 48 -25.88 -9.56 9.49
CA GLY A 48 -26.66 -9.28 8.30
C GLY A 48 -25.87 -8.65 7.15
N ALA A 49 -24.54 -8.78 7.10
CA ALA A 49 -23.74 -8.33 5.95
C ALA A 49 -24.01 -9.22 4.71
N VAL A 50 -25.14 -9.00 4.06
CA VAL A 50 -25.55 -9.71 2.84
C VAL A 50 -24.55 -9.39 1.74
N SER A 51 -23.86 -10.41 1.24
CA SER A 51 -23.11 -10.37 -0.02
C SER A 51 -24.07 -9.91 -1.11
N ARG A 52 -24.00 -8.64 -1.53
CA ARG A 52 -24.84 -8.12 -2.61
C ARG A 52 -24.56 -8.94 -3.86
N PRO A 53 -25.53 -9.66 -4.45
CA PRO A 53 -25.31 -10.36 -5.70
C PRO A 53 -24.97 -9.32 -6.78
N PHE A 54 -23.97 -9.62 -7.60
CA PHE A 54 -23.64 -8.80 -8.75
C PHE A 54 -24.88 -8.68 -9.66
N PRO A 55 -25.23 -7.47 -10.14
CA PRO A 55 -26.40 -7.29 -10.99
C PRO A 55 -26.22 -8.12 -12.27
N LYS A 56 -27.21 -8.95 -12.59
CA LYS A 56 -27.28 -9.66 -13.87
C LYS A 56 -27.36 -8.62 -15.00
N VAL A 57 -26.57 -8.83 -16.04
CA VAL A 57 -26.45 -7.94 -17.20
C VAL A 57 -27.81 -7.86 -17.88
N THR A 58 -28.45 -6.69 -17.87
CA THR A 58 -29.64 -6.40 -18.68
C THR A 58 -29.22 -6.28 -20.15
N GLU A 59 -30.12 -6.58 -21.09
CA GLU A 59 -29.80 -6.55 -22.54
C GLU A 59 -29.28 -5.18 -23.00
N ASP A 60 -29.79 -4.10 -22.40
CA ASP A 60 -29.29 -2.73 -22.60
C ASP A 60 -27.82 -2.55 -22.18
N ALA A 61 -27.35 -3.26 -21.15
CA ALA A 61 -25.97 -3.22 -20.69
C ALA A 61 -25.03 -4.03 -21.62
N ALA A 62 -25.54 -5.06 -22.29
CA ALA A 62 -24.80 -5.80 -23.32
C ALA A 62 -24.63 -4.95 -24.59
N ALA A 63 -25.70 -4.32 -25.08
CA ALA A 63 -25.64 -3.41 -26.22
C ALA A 63 -24.71 -2.21 -25.95
N GLN A 64 -24.76 -1.64 -24.75
CA GLN A 64 -23.82 -0.56 -24.34
C GLN A 64 -22.36 -1.05 -24.26
N ARG A 65 -22.13 -2.31 -23.90
CA ARG A 65 -20.78 -2.91 -23.89
C ARG A 65 -20.26 -3.11 -25.31
N GLU A 66 -21.08 -3.58 -26.23
CA GLU A 66 -20.74 -3.77 -27.64
C GLU A 66 -20.42 -2.44 -28.33
N ALA A 67 -21.28 -1.43 -28.17
CA ALA A 67 -21.02 -0.08 -28.69
C ALA A 67 -19.70 0.50 -28.13
N ARG A 68 -19.38 0.22 -26.86
CA ARG A 68 -18.11 0.64 -26.25
C ARG A 68 -16.90 -0.12 -26.81
N LEU A 69 -17.05 -1.41 -27.12
CA LEU A 69 -16.01 -2.23 -27.76
C LEU A 69 -15.75 -1.74 -29.19
N GLU A 70 -16.79 -1.43 -29.95
CA GLU A 70 -16.68 -0.91 -31.31
C GLU A 70 -15.97 0.46 -31.34
N VAL A 71 -16.37 1.38 -30.45
CA VAL A 71 -15.66 2.66 -30.28
C VAL A 71 -14.19 2.45 -29.91
N MET A 72 -13.88 1.45 -29.09
CA MET A 72 -12.50 1.11 -28.73
C MET A 72 -11.72 0.58 -29.94
N GLN A 73 -12.30 -0.34 -30.71
CA GLN A 73 -11.70 -0.91 -31.91
C GLN A 73 -11.43 0.17 -32.96
N ASN A 74 -12.40 1.06 -33.21
CA ASN A 74 -12.26 2.21 -34.11
C ASN A 74 -11.19 3.21 -33.64
N LYS A 75 -11.02 3.35 -32.32
CA LYS A 75 -9.94 4.18 -31.74
C LYS A 75 -8.57 3.51 -31.85
N ILE A 76 -8.49 2.18 -31.80
CA ILE A 76 -7.26 1.43 -31.99
C ILE A 76 -6.84 1.47 -33.46
N SER A 77 -7.77 1.23 -34.39
CA SER A 77 -7.52 1.27 -35.83
C SER A 77 -7.08 2.66 -36.31
N SER A 78 -7.78 3.73 -35.86
CA SER A 78 -7.40 5.11 -36.18
C SER A 78 -6.03 5.50 -35.63
N LYS A 79 -5.67 5.08 -34.41
CA LYS A 79 -4.31 5.27 -33.85
C LYS A 79 -3.25 4.49 -34.61
N TYR A 80 -3.55 3.26 -35.03
CA TYR A 80 -2.65 2.45 -35.84
C TYR A 80 -2.38 3.11 -37.20
N LEU A 81 -3.43 3.60 -37.88
CA LEU A 81 -3.33 4.38 -39.12
C LEU A 81 -2.54 5.68 -38.93
N HIS A 82 -2.76 6.42 -37.83
CA HIS A 82 -1.97 7.61 -37.50
C HIS A 82 -0.49 7.27 -37.23
N ARG A 83 -0.21 6.12 -36.60
CA ARG A 83 1.16 5.65 -36.35
C ARG A 83 1.87 5.18 -37.62
N LYS A 84 1.12 4.66 -38.61
CA LYS A 84 1.64 4.40 -39.96
C LYS A 84 1.90 5.71 -40.72
N ARG A 85 0.99 6.68 -40.65
CA ARG A 85 1.12 7.99 -41.34
C ARG A 85 2.19 8.92 -40.72
N LYS A 86 2.49 8.79 -39.42
CA LYS A 86 3.54 9.57 -38.72
C LYS A 86 4.91 8.88 -38.66
N GLN A 87 5.18 7.88 -39.49
CA GLN A 87 6.57 7.43 -39.67
C GLN A 87 7.34 8.57 -40.36
N PRO A 88 8.34 9.20 -39.70
CA PRO A 88 9.23 10.11 -40.40
C PRO A 88 10.09 9.26 -41.36
N LEU A 89 10.33 9.77 -42.57
CA LEU A 89 11.25 9.14 -43.53
C LEU A 89 12.70 9.04 -43.01
N GLU A 90 13.03 9.75 -41.93
CA GLU A 90 14.31 9.67 -41.22
C GLU A 90 14.36 8.45 -40.25
N GLY A 91 14.77 7.32 -40.83
CA GLY A 91 15.64 6.30 -40.23
C GLY A 91 15.28 5.71 -38.86
N LYS A 92 14.42 4.67 -38.82
CA LYS A 92 14.30 3.74 -37.65
C LYS A 92 15.67 3.24 -37.14
N ALA A 93 16.64 3.11 -38.04
CA ALA A 93 18.02 2.73 -37.74
C ALA A 93 18.75 3.79 -36.87
N ALA A 94 18.65 5.08 -37.22
CA ALA A 94 19.31 6.17 -36.48
C ALA A 94 18.79 6.27 -35.03
N ARG A 95 17.46 6.16 -34.85
CA ARG A 95 16.85 6.13 -33.50
C ARG A 95 17.30 4.91 -32.70
N LYS A 96 17.36 3.72 -33.32
CA LYS A 96 17.82 2.49 -32.65
C LYS A 96 19.30 2.60 -32.25
N GLN A 97 20.14 3.21 -33.08
CA GLN A 97 21.55 3.48 -32.75
C GLN A 97 21.69 4.48 -31.61
N LEU A 98 20.89 5.56 -31.57
CA LEU A 98 20.88 6.52 -30.47
C LEU A 98 20.48 5.88 -29.13
N LEU A 99 19.48 4.98 -29.14
CA LEU A 99 19.11 4.24 -27.92
C LEU A 99 20.22 3.29 -27.46
N LYS A 100 20.89 2.59 -28.38
CA LYS A 100 22.04 1.75 -28.06
C LYS A 100 23.17 2.58 -27.43
N LYS A 101 23.54 3.72 -28.04
CA LYS A 101 24.55 4.64 -27.48
C LYS A 101 24.17 5.13 -26.07
N LYS A 102 22.91 5.51 -25.86
CA LYS A 102 22.41 5.93 -24.53
C LYS A 102 22.48 4.82 -23.48
N ASN A 103 22.23 3.57 -23.87
CA ASN A 103 22.29 2.43 -22.94
C ASN A 103 23.74 2.07 -22.57
N VAL A 104 24.66 2.12 -23.54
CA VAL A 104 26.10 1.89 -23.30
C VAL A 104 26.67 2.97 -22.36
N VAL A 105 26.33 4.24 -22.57
CA VAL A 105 26.76 5.32 -21.65
C VAL A 105 26.23 5.10 -20.23
N LYS A 106 24.98 4.63 -20.09
CA LYS A 106 24.40 4.31 -18.77
C LYS A 106 25.08 3.12 -18.10
N SER A 107 25.44 2.08 -18.85
CA SER A 107 26.15 0.92 -18.28
C SER A 107 27.57 1.30 -17.86
N LEU A 108 28.28 2.11 -18.64
CA LEU A 108 29.62 2.60 -18.29
C LEU A 108 29.61 3.45 -17.01
N ARG A 109 28.65 4.37 -16.88
CA ARG A 109 28.49 5.16 -15.64
C ARG A 109 28.20 4.28 -14.43
N LYS A 110 27.42 3.21 -14.60
CA LYS A 110 27.11 2.27 -13.52
C LYS A 110 28.33 1.42 -13.14
N ALA A 111 29.14 1.01 -14.11
CA ALA A 111 30.41 0.33 -13.88
C ALA A 111 31.39 1.23 -13.10
N GLN A 112 31.55 2.49 -13.51
CA GLN A 112 32.39 3.48 -12.80
C GLN A 112 31.93 3.70 -11.35
N GLN A 113 30.62 3.76 -11.10
CA GLN A 113 30.09 3.86 -9.73
C GLN A 113 30.37 2.62 -8.88
N ILE A 114 30.35 1.43 -9.49
CA ILE A 114 30.69 0.18 -8.81
C ILE A 114 32.20 0.15 -8.50
N GLU A 115 33.05 0.52 -9.45
CA GLU A 115 34.51 0.61 -9.24
C GLU A 115 34.84 1.60 -8.11
N GLN A 116 34.21 2.78 -8.09
CA GLN A 116 34.38 3.75 -6.99
C GLN A 116 33.93 3.19 -5.64
N GLN A 117 32.84 2.41 -5.60
CA GLN A 117 32.39 1.78 -4.36
C GLN A 117 33.33 0.65 -3.93
N VAL A 118 33.86 -0.14 -4.86
CA VAL A 118 34.83 -1.21 -4.59
C VAL A 118 36.15 -0.64 -4.10
N HIS A 119 36.64 0.45 -4.71
CA HIS A 119 37.85 1.15 -4.26
C HIS A 119 37.68 1.71 -2.85
N LYS A 120 36.53 2.33 -2.55
CA LYS A 120 36.18 2.76 -1.18
C LYS A 120 36.15 1.59 -0.18
N PHE A 121 35.64 0.43 -0.61
CA PHE A 121 35.57 -0.77 0.21
C PHE A 121 36.93 -1.47 0.39
N GLN A 122 37.88 -1.24 -0.53
CA GLN A 122 39.26 -1.74 -0.44
C GLN A 122 40.13 -0.83 0.42
N GLU A 123 39.97 0.49 0.32
CA GLU A 123 40.62 1.46 1.25
C GLU A 123 40.19 1.26 2.71
N GLU A 124 38.94 0.82 2.95
CA GLU A 124 38.46 0.49 4.32
C GLU A 124 38.88 -0.92 4.81
N LYS A 125 39.54 -1.75 3.98
CA LYS A 125 39.88 -3.16 4.30
C LYS A 125 41.37 -3.45 4.50
N GLU A 126 42.26 -2.46 4.44
CA GLU A 126 43.69 -2.65 4.77
C GLU A 126 43.99 -2.71 6.28
N SER A 127 43.02 -3.10 7.11
CA SER A 127 43.28 -3.56 8.48
C SER A 127 42.67 -4.93 8.72
N LYS A 128 43.56 -5.94 8.74
CA LYS A 128 43.43 -7.36 9.14
C LYS A 128 43.34 -8.39 7.99
N PRO A 129 44.26 -9.37 7.94
CA PRO A 129 44.08 -10.57 7.15
C PRO A 129 43.29 -11.62 7.96
N ASP A 130 42.45 -12.42 7.32
CA ASP A 130 42.73 -13.85 7.10
C ASP A 130 41.50 -14.66 6.64
N THR A 131 41.83 -15.67 5.84
CA THR A 131 41.24 -17.01 5.65
C THR A 131 39.92 -17.29 4.89
N GLN A 132 40.12 -18.21 3.92
CA GLN A 132 39.28 -19.33 3.46
C GLN A 132 38.28 -19.12 2.30
N LYS A 133 38.83 -19.30 1.09
CA LYS A 133 38.11 -19.78 -0.09
C LYS A 133 37.75 -21.26 0.08
N MET A 134 36.47 -21.58 0.20
CA MET A 134 35.98 -22.95 0.08
C MET A 134 35.82 -23.36 -1.40
N SER A 135 36.33 -24.55 -1.69
CA SER A 135 36.32 -25.24 -2.97
C SER A 135 34.91 -25.59 -3.44
N LYS A 136 34.66 -25.40 -4.73
CA LYS A 136 33.43 -25.81 -5.43
C LYS A 136 33.44 -27.33 -5.60
N LYS A 137 32.51 -28.02 -4.95
CA LYS A 137 32.23 -29.44 -5.22
C LYS A 137 31.37 -29.60 -6.47
N SER A 138 31.69 -30.66 -7.19
CA SER A 138 31.25 -31.11 -8.50
C SER A 138 29.74 -31.25 -8.67
N SER A 139 29.31 -31.04 -9.92
CA SER A 139 27.94 -31.14 -10.39
C SER A 139 27.55 -32.59 -10.70
N ASP A 140 27.02 -33.32 -9.73
CA ASP A 140 26.25 -34.53 -10.01
C ASP A 140 24.83 -34.15 -10.45
N ALA A 141 24.40 -34.68 -11.59
CA ALA A 141 23.08 -34.45 -12.16
C ALA A 141 22.02 -35.13 -11.29
N THR A 142 21.14 -34.34 -10.69
CA THR A 142 20.05 -34.85 -9.85
C THR A 142 18.91 -35.36 -10.75
N PHE A 143 18.65 -36.67 -10.71
CA PHE A 143 17.58 -37.32 -11.47
C PHE A 143 16.26 -37.20 -10.69
N ASN A 144 15.15 -36.84 -11.37
CA ASN A 144 13.81 -36.98 -10.77
C ASN A 144 13.40 -38.47 -10.71
N THR A 145 12.39 -38.79 -9.89
CA THR A 145 11.79 -40.14 -9.74
C THR A 145 11.34 -40.80 -11.06
N MET A 146 11.19 -40.02 -12.14
CA MET A 146 10.84 -40.50 -13.48
C MET A 146 12.01 -40.61 -14.45
N GLY A 147 13.25 -40.62 -13.99
CA GLY A 147 14.36 -40.94 -14.88
C GLY A 147 14.81 -39.81 -15.81
N LYS A 148 14.41 -38.54 -15.54
CA LYS A 148 14.71 -37.40 -16.42
C LYS A 148 15.72 -36.47 -15.75
N ILE A 149 16.77 -36.09 -16.49
CA ILE A 149 17.78 -35.10 -16.08
C ILE A 149 17.12 -33.72 -16.09
N VAL A 150 16.97 -33.09 -14.92
CA VAL A 150 16.42 -31.74 -14.80
C VAL A 150 17.56 -30.76 -14.50
N PHE A 151 17.81 -29.81 -15.42
CA PHE A 151 18.89 -28.82 -15.32
C PHE A 151 18.61 -27.66 -14.33
N SER A 152 17.58 -27.76 -13.49
CA SER A 152 17.32 -26.79 -12.42
C SER A 152 17.48 -27.45 -11.05
N LYS A 153 18.36 -26.89 -10.21
CA LYS A 153 18.70 -27.30 -8.83
C LYS A 153 17.53 -27.28 -7.83
N ILE A 154 16.28 -27.26 -8.29
CA ILE A 154 15.10 -27.18 -7.45
C ILE A 154 14.19 -28.34 -7.84
N GLN A 155 14.30 -29.43 -7.10
CA GLN A 155 13.29 -30.49 -7.07
C GLN A 155 12.22 -30.02 -6.09
N PHE A 156 11.00 -29.78 -6.58
CA PHE A 156 9.85 -29.59 -5.70
C PHE A 156 9.26 -30.99 -5.48
N ASP A 157 9.36 -31.49 -4.26
CA ASP A 157 8.69 -32.72 -3.87
C ASP A 157 7.16 -32.52 -3.98
N GLU A 158 6.45 -33.51 -4.50
CA GLU A 158 4.98 -33.49 -4.66
C GLU A 158 4.23 -33.36 -3.31
N ASN A 159 4.94 -33.58 -2.20
CA ASN A 159 4.47 -33.40 -0.83
C ASN A 159 4.73 -31.99 -0.25
N ASP A 160 5.31 -31.05 -1.03
CA ASP A 160 5.51 -29.67 -0.60
C ASP A 160 4.19 -28.88 -0.72
N VAL A 161 3.20 -29.28 0.09
CA VAL A 161 1.93 -28.58 0.24
C VAL A 161 2.28 -27.15 0.64
N SER A 162 1.97 -26.18 -0.23
CA SER A 162 2.29 -24.77 0.04
C SER A 162 1.78 -24.40 1.42
N ARG A 163 2.69 -24.23 2.39
CA ARG A 163 2.31 -23.87 3.75
C ARG A 163 1.48 -22.60 3.65
N LYS A 164 0.22 -22.66 4.12
CA LYS A 164 -0.68 -21.49 4.10
C LYS A 164 0.10 -20.31 4.68
N GLY A 165 0.30 -19.28 3.86
CA GLY A 165 1.13 -18.15 4.23
C GLY A 165 0.69 -17.56 5.56
N THR A 166 1.65 -17.17 6.41
CA THR A 166 1.36 -16.54 7.70
C THR A 166 0.39 -15.37 7.53
N GLU A 167 -0.58 -15.23 8.44
CA GLU A 167 -1.59 -14.18 8.34
C GLU A 167 -0.94 -12.79 8.35
N THR A 168 -1.21 -11.99 7.31
CA THR A 168 -0.53 -10.70 7.08
C THR A 168 -1.37 -9.48 7.45
N ASP A 169 -2.68 -9.68 7.67
CA ASP A 169 -3.61 -8.60 7.98
C ASP A 169 -3.41 -8.09 9.40
N ALA A 170 -3.04 -6.82 9.51
CA ALA A 170 -2.73 -6.17 10.79
C ALA A 170 -3.93 -6.10 11.72
N LYS A 171 -5.16 -6.01 11.19
CA LYS A 171 -6.38 -5.98 12.00
C LYS A 171 -6.64 -7.32 12.69
N LYS A 172 -6.53 -8.40 11.92
CA LYS A 172 -6.73 -9.76 12.44
C LYS A 172 -5.65 -10.13 13.45
N LEU A 173 -4.40 -9.81 13.15
CA LEU A 173 -3.28 -9.97 14.10
C LEU A 173 -3.54 -9.20 15.40
N LEU A 174 -3.98 -7.94 15.32
CA LEU A 174 -4.31 -7.15 16.51
C LEU A 174 -5.42 -7.79 17.34
N ARG A 175 -6.48 -8.29 16.70
CA ARG A 175 -7.58 -9.00 17.39
C ARG A 175 -7.07 -10.26 18.10
N LYS A 176 -6.20 -11.05 17.45
CA LYS A 176 -5.59 -12.25 18.07
C LYS A 176 -4.79 -11.91 19.32
N VAL A 177 -3.91 -10.91 19.23
CA VAL A 177 -3.08 -10.47 20.37
C VAL A 177 -3.97 -9.95 21.51
N LEU A 178 -5.03 -9.20 21.19
CA LEU A 178 -5.97 -8.72 22.21
C LEU A 178 -6.73 -9.87 22.87
N ASN A 179 -7.21 -10.85 22.11
CA ASN A 179 -7.90 -12.02 22.65
C ASN A 179 -6.96 -12.86 23.54
N GLU A 180 -5.72 -13.11 23.10
CA GLU A 180 -4.72 -13.80 23.92
C GLU A 180 -4.45 -13.08 25.24
N ARG A 181 -4.43 -11.74 25.25
CA ARG A 181 -4.25 -10.94 26.47
C ARG A 181 -5.49 -10.99 27.37
N LYS A 182 -6.69 -11.04 26.79
CA LYS A 182 -7.94 -11.22 27.54
C LYS A 182 -8.01 -12.58 28.22
N GLU A 183 -7.75 -13.66 27.49
CA GLU A 183 -7.69 -15.03 28.04
C GLU A 183 -6.70 -15.11 29.21
N LEU A 184 -5.50 -14.52 29.05
CA LEU A 184 -4.50 -14.50 30.12
C LEU A 184 -4.94 -13.65 31.33
N ASN A 185 -5.68 -12.57 31.11
CA ASN A 185 -6.22 -11.75 32.19
C ASN A 185 -7.39 -12.45 32.91
N GLU A 186 -8.26 -13.16 32.18
CA GLU A 186 -9.36 -13.94 32.74
C GLU A 186 -8.83 -15.05 33.66
N LEU A 187 -7.80 -15.79 33.23
CA LEU A 187 -7.11 -16.79 34.07
C LEU A 187 -6.44 -16.18 35.30
N LYS A 188 -5.98 -14.93 35.21
CA LYS A 188 -5.42 -14.20 36.35
C LYS A 188 -6.50 -13.78 37.34
N LEU A 189 -7.68 -13.38 36.84
CA LEU A 189 -8.82 -12.95 37.64
C LEU A 189 -9.53 -14.13 38.32
N SER A 190 -9.57 -15.30 37.69
CA SER A 190 -10.14 -16.52 38.26
C SER A 190 -9.31 -17.11 39.41
N GLY A 191 -8.12 -16.57 39.68
CA GLY A 191 -7.25 -16.99 40.78
C GLY A 191 -6.38 -18.22 40.48
N GLU A 192 -6.43 -18.77 39.26
CA GLU A 192 -5.64 -19.93 38.83
C GLU A 192 -4.22 -19.53 38.42
N THR A 193 -3.41 -19.11 39.40
CA THR A 193 -2.06 -18.55 39.16
C THR A 193 -1.07 -19.54 38.55
N GLU A 194 -1.19 -20.83 38.87
CA GLU A 194 -0.33 -21.90 38.34
C GLU A 194 -0.59 -22.12 36.84
N LYS A 195 -1.86 -22.32 36.46
CA LYS A 195 -2.26 -22.45 35.05
C LYS A 195 -1.92 -21.21 34.23
N TYR A 196 -2.05 -20.02 34.82
CA TYR A 196 -1.62 -18.78 34.18
C TYR A 196 -0.11 -18.80 33.85
N ALA A 197 0.72 -19.20 34.81
CA ALA A 197 2.17 -19.26 34.63
C ALA A 197 2.55 -20.31 33.56
N GLU A 198 1.91 -21.48 33.57
CA GLU A 198 2.12 -22.54 32.58
C GLU A 198 1.75 -22.08 31.17
N VAL A 199 0.54 -21.52 30.97
CA VAL A 199 0.09 -21.05 29.65
C VAL A 199 0.97 -19.91 29.15
N LYS A 200 1.36 -18.98 30.03
CA LYS A 200 2.27 -17.88 29.67
C LYS A 200 3.63 -18.41 29.24
N ASN A 201 4.19 -19.37 29.97
CA ASN A 201 5.48 -19.98 29.66
C ASN A 201 5.42 -20.76 28.35
N LYS A 202 4.37 -21.57 28.15
CA LYS A 202 4.15 -22.31 26.91
C LYS A 202 4.08 -21.38 25.70
N LYS A 203 3.27 -20.32 25.76
CA LYS A 203 3.17 -19.29 24.69
C LYS A 203 4.52 -18.58 24.48
N ALA A 204 5.29 -18.32 25.53
CA ALA A 204 6.62 -17.71 25.41
C ALA A 204 7.62 -18.63 24.68
N TRP A 205 7.63 -19.92 25.03
CA TRP A 205 8.46 -20.93 24.35
C TRP A 205 8.05 -21.13 22.89
N GLU A 206 6.76 -21.22 22.58
CA GLU A 206 6.27 -21.29 21.21
C GLU A 206 6.70 -20.09 20.36
N ARG A 207 6.68 -18.88 20.94
CA ARG A 207 7.17 -17.67 20.25
C ARG A 207 8.68 -17.71 20.05
N ALA A 208 9.43 -18.20 21.02
CA ALA A 208 10.88 -18.33 20.92
C ALA A 208 11.26 -19.36 19.83
N THR A 209 10.63 -20.52 19.82
CA THR A 209 10.85 -21.57 18.82
C THR A 209 10.42 -21.14 17.42
N ALA A 210 9.30 -20.43 17.29
CA ALA A 210 8.88 -19.86 16.01
C ALA A 210 9.94 -18.88 15.46
N LYS A 211 10.51 -18.02 16.31
CA LYS A 211 11.58 -17.10 15.92
C LYS A 211 12.85 -17.84 15.50
N THR A 212 13.26 -18.89 16.21
CA THR A 212 14.46 -19.68 15.84
C THR A 212 14.25 -20.46 14.55
N MET A 213 13.02 -20.92 14.27
CA MET A 213 12.63 -21.53 12.99
C MET A 213 12.55 -20.52 11.83
N GLY A 214 12.79 -19.23 12.08
CA GLY A 214 12.76 -18.18 11.06
C GLY A 214 11.36 -17.62 10.77
N HIS A 215 10.35 -17.98 11.56
CA HIS A 215 9.02 -17.39 11.45
C HIS A 215 9.00 -15.97 12.04
N LYS A 216 8.45 -15.03 11.27
CA LYS A 216 8.30 -13.62 11.69
C LYS A 216 7.07 -13.46 12.58
N VAL A 217 7.27 -13.56 13.89
CA VAL A 217 6.24 -13.29 14.91
C VAL A 217 5.91 -11.79 14.93
N LYS A 218 4.62 -11.41 14.84
CA LYS A 218 4.16 -10.02 14.65
C LYS A 218 3.07 -9.67 15.66
N ASP A 219 3.41 -9.71 16.94
CA ASP A 219 2.42 -9.66 18.02
C ASP A 219 2.41 -8.31 18.76
N ASP A 220 3.23 -7.34 18.32
CA ASP A 220 3.34 -6.04 18.99
C ASP A 220 2.14 -5.12 18.74
N LEU A 221 1.32 -4.89 19.78
CA LEU A 221 0.13 -4.03 19.76
C LEU A 221 0.40 -2.65 19.14
N GLY A 222 1.46 -1.98 19.58
CA GLY A 222 1.82 -0.64 19.13
C GLY A 222 2.21 -0.59 17.65
N LEU A 223 2.95 -1.59 17.16
CA LEU A 223 3.35 -1.65 15.74
C LEU A 223 2.17 -2.01 14.84
N LEU A 224 1.30 -2.92 15.28
CA LEU A 224 0.09 -3.31 14.56
C LEU A 224 -0.88 -2.12 14.44
N SER A 225 -1.13 -1.39 15.52
CA SER A 225 -1.94 -0.16 15.52
C SER A 225 -1.36 0.91 14.60
N LYS A 226 -0.04 1.19 14.70
CA LYS A 226 0.65 2.13 13.79
C LYS A 226 0.51 1.72 12.33
N LYS A 227 0.60 0.43 12.01
CA LYS A 227 0.43 -0.09 10.64
C LYS A 227 -0.98 0.14 10.13
N ILE A 228 -2.01 -0.08 10.95
CA ILE A 228 -3.40 0.22 10.62
C ILE A 228 -3.58 1.71 10.35
N HIS A 229 -3.03 2.58 11.19
CA HIS A 229 -3.11 4.04 11.01
C HIS A 229 -2.43 4.52 9.73
N LYS A 230 -1.22 4.03 9.44
CA LYS A 230 -0.52 4.31 8.19
C LYS A 230 -1.35 3.90 6.97
N ARG A 231 -2.00 2.74 7.04
CA ARG A 231 -2.89 2.26 5.97
C ARG A 231 -4.10 3.18 5.79
N LYS A 232 -4.75 3.60 6.89
CA LYS A 232 -5.86 4.57 6.84
C LYS A 232 -5.43 5.90 6.20
N LYS A 233 -4.28 6.45 6.60
CA LYS A 233 -3.71 7.68 6.01
C LYS A 233 -3.45 7.53 4.51
N GLN A 234 -2.90 6.39 4.08
CA GLN A 234 -2.66 6.12 2.66
C GLN A 234 -3.97 6.06 1.86
N ILE A 235 -5.00 5.40 2.40
CA ILE A 235 -6.33 5.34 1.77
C ILE A 235 -6.95 6.73 1.66
N ALA A 236 -6.87 7.55 2.72
CA ALA A 236 -7.38 8.92 2.71
C ALA A 236 -6.69 9.78 1.64
N LYS A 237 -5.35 9.73 1.55
CA LYS A 237 -4.58 10.41 0.49
C LYS A 237 -5.03 9.96 -0.90
N SER A 238 -5.14 8.65 -1.13
CA SER A 238 -5.62 8.13 -2.41
C SER A 238 -7.04 8.60 -2.73
N LYS A 239 -7.94 8.64 -1.75
CA LYS A 239 -9.32 9.14 -1.94
C LYS A 239 -9.31 10.61 -2.37
N GLN A 240 -8.53 11.44 -1.70
CA GLN A 240 -8.40 12.86 -2.02
C GLN A 240 -7.80 13.07 -3.42
N GLU A 241 -6.74 12.36 -3.78
CA GLU A 241 -6.14 12.44 -5.12
C GLU A 241 -7.14 12.05 -6.21
N TRP A 242 -7.95 11.02 -5.98
CA TRP A 242 -8.97 10.59 -6.92
C TRP A 242 -10.09 11.60 -7.05
N ALA A 243 -10.52 12.24 -5.95
CA ALA A 243 -11.48 13.34 -5.98
C ALA A 243 -10.94 14.52 -6.80
N GLN A 244 -9.71 14.98 -6.51
CA GLN A 244 -9.05 16.04 -7.25
C GLN A 244 -8.88 15.72 -8.74
N ARG A 245 -8.58 14.46 -9.09
CA ARG A 245 -8.52 14.04 -10.50
C ARG A 245 -9.87 14.15 -11.18
N LYS A 246 -10.96 13.76 -10.52
CA LYS A 246 -12.33 13.90 -11.05
C LYS A 246 -12.70 15.38 -11.25
N GLU A 247 -12.44 16.22 -10.24
CA GLU A 247 -12.69 17.66 -10.33
C GLU A 247 -11.90 18.32 -11.46
N LYS A 248 -10.61 18.02 -11.60
CA LYS A 248 -9.79 18.51 -12.71
C LYS A 248 -10.35 18.07 -14.05
N LEU A 249 -10.82 16.83 -14.16
CA LEU A 249 -11.40 16.31 -15.38
C LEU A 249 -12.69 17.05 -15.73
N GLU A 250 -13.61 17.22 -14.79
CA GLU A 250 -14.85 17.99 -14.99
C GLU A 250 -14.58 19.46 -15.31
N HIS A 251 -13.66 20.10 -14.61
CA HIS A 251 -13.22 21.46 -14.91
C HIS A 251 -12.69 21.58 -16.35
N THR A 252 -11.85 20.64 -16.79
CA THR A 252 -11.30 20.67 -18.16
C THR A 252 -12.37 20.43 -19.23
N LYS A 253 -13.38 19.58 -18.97
CA LYS A 253 -14.53 19.40 -19.86
C LYS A 253 -15.34 20.68 -19.96
N ASN A 254 -15.70 21.26 -18.81
CA ASN A 254 -16.51 22.47 -18.73
C ASN A 254 -15.80 23.66 -19.38
N ALA A 255 -14.50 23.85 -19.13
CA ALA A 255 -13.71 24.90 -19.77
C ALA A 255 -13.69 24.76 -21.31
N LYS A 256 -13.55 23.52 -21.83
CA LYS A 256 -13.60 23.28 -23.28
C LYS A 256 -14.99 23.53 -23.86
N GLN A 257 -16.04 23.15 -23.15
CA GLN A 257 -17.43 23.39 -23.57
C GLN A 257 -17.75 24.90 -23.56
N LYS A 258 -17.36 25.63 -22.51
CA LYS A 258 -17.49 27.10 -22.42
C LYS A 258 -16.78 27.79 -23.59
N LYS A 259 -15.51 27.44 -23.84
CA LYS A 259 -14.75 27.97 -24.98
C LYS A 259 -15.43 27.68 -26.33
N ARG A 260 -16.04 26.50 -26.48
CA ARG A 260 -16.80 26.17 -27.70
C ARG A 260 -18.06 27.01 -27.82
N ALA A 261 -18.80 27.21 -26.73
CA ALA A 261 -20.00 28.04 -26.72
C ALA A 261 -19.67 29.51 -27.04
N GLU A 262 -18.61 30.07 -26.44
CA GLU A 262 -18.10 31.42 -26.73
C GLU A 262 -17.71 31.56 -28.21
N ASN A 263 -16.93 30.64 -28.75
CA ASN A 263 -16.56 30.65 -30.17
C ASN A 263 -17.77 30.57 -31.12
N ILE A 264 -18.82 29.81 -30.74
CA ILE A 264 -20.05 29.73 -31.53
C ILE A 264 -20.80 31.05 -31.48
N LYS A 265 -20.95 31.67 -30.29
CA LYS A 265 -21.57 32.98 -30.12
C LYS A 265 -20.84 34.03 -30.95
N GLU A 266 -19.51 34.12 -30.84
CA GLU A 266 -18.71 35.03 -31.64
C GLU A 266 -18.93 34.83 -33.15
N ARG A 267 -19.02 33.58 -33.63
CA ARG A 267 -19.29 33.31 -35.05
C ARG A 267 -20.68 33.77 -35.46
N VAL A 268 -21.69 33.60 -34.61
CA VAL A 268 -23.06 34.07 -34.86
C VAL A 268 -23.09 35.60 -34.89
N ASP A 269 -22.46 36.27 -33.93
CA ASP A 269 -22.42 37.73 -33.84
C ASP A 269 -21.63 38.34 -34.99
N LYS A 270 -20.48 37.75 -35.37
CA LYS A 270 -19.72 38.14 -36.58
C LYS A 270 -20.58 38.00 -37.84
N LYS A 271 -21.40 36.94 -37.97
CA LYS A 271 -22.34 36.79 -39.10
C LYS A 271 -23.44 37.85 -39.08
N LYS A 272 -24.02 38.15 -37.92
CA LYS A 272 -25.03 39.22 -37.76
C LYS A 272 -24.45 40.59 -38.11
N ASN A 273 -23.30 40.94 -37.54
CA ASN A 273 -22.60 42.20 -37.82
C ASN A 273 -22.25 42.33 -39.31
N LYS A 274 -21.77 41.27 -39.96
CA LYS A 274 -21.50 41.28 -41.40
C LYS A 274 -22.77 41.46 -42.24
N LYS A 275 -23.92 40.91 -41.81
CA LYS A 275 -25.22 41.15 -42.47
C LYS A 275 -25.65 42.62 -42.30
N MET A 276 -25.58 43.17 -41.09
CA MET A 276 -25.90 44.57 -40.80
C MET A 276 -25.02 45.53 -41.62
N GLN A 277 -23.70 45.32 -41.64
CA GLN A 277 -22.78 46.09 -42.46
C GLN A 277 -23.12 46.03 -43.96
N LYS A 278 -23.53 44.86 -44.48
CA LYS A 278 -23.96 44.73 -45.88
C LYS A 278 -25.24 45.50 -46.19
N LEU A 279 -26.19 45.52 -45.25
CA LEU A 279 -27.44 46.26 -45.40
C LEU A 279 -27.22 47.78 -45.31
N ALA A 280 -26.35 48.22 -44.40
CA ALA A 280 -25.93 49.62 -44.28
C ALA A 280 -25.22 50.11 -45.56
N LYS A 281 -24.25 49.36 -46.09
CA LYS A 281 -23.58 49.67 -47.38
C LYS A 281 -24.56 49.76 -48.55
N LYS A 282 -25.67 49.05 -48.46
CA LYS A 282 -26.71 49.01 -49.47
C LYS A 282 -27.76 50.12 -49.29
N GLY A 283 -27.65 50.95 -48.26
CA GLY A 283 -28.60 52.03 -47.95
C GLY A 283 -29.95 51.55 -47.38
N ARG A 284 -30.09 50.27 -47.01
CA ARG A 284 -31.34 49.73 -46.44
C ARG A 284 -31.45 49.94 -44.93
N ILE A 285 -30.35 50.26 -44.27
CA ILE A 285 -30.29 50.54 -42.82
C ILE A 285 -29.41 51.77 -42.65
N ILE A 286 -29.97 52.84 -42.09
CA ILE A 286 -29.23 54.03 -41.68
C ILE A 286 -28.74 53.74 -40.26
N PRO A 287 -27.43 53.71 -39.99
CA PRO A 287 -26.94 53.71 -38.62
C PRO A 287 -27.31 55.05 -37.99
N ASP A 288 -28.07 55.04 -36.91
CA ASP A 288 -28.18 56.19 -36.00
C ASP A 288 -26.80 56.53 -35.40
#